data_AF-A0A1L6JEK5-F1
#
_entry.id   AF-A0A1L6JEK5-F1
#
_cell.length_a   1.000
_cell.length_b   1.000
_cell.length_c   1.000
_cell.angle_alpha   90.00
_cell.angle_beta   90.00
_cell.angle_gamma   90.00
#
_symmetry.space_group_name_H-M   'P 1'
#
loop_
_entity.id
_entity.type
_entity.pdbx_description
1 polymer ?
#
loop_
_entity_poly.entity_id
_entity_poly.type
_entity_poly.pdbx_seq_one_letter_code
_entity_poly.pdbx_strand_id
1 'polypeptide(L)' 'MTTPSDLSMPRDDPGIATAEQGFVLLDGPNGIAMTMTPHAADVTGRNLIEAAQTAWCQRGNDPDLEGKAAAEPPGGID' A
#
# COMPACT_ATOMS: atom_id res chain seq x y z
N MET A 1 8.39 -18.77 -14.65
CA MET A 1 9.51 -17.92 -14.23
C MET A 1 8.94 -16.56 -13.92
N THR A 2 8.74 -16.23 -12.64
CA THR A 2 8.27 -14.89 -12.25
C THR A 2 9.48 -13.98 -12.22
N THR A 3 9.49 -12.94 -13.04
CA THR A 3 10.53 -11.91 -13.06
C THR A 3 10.51 -11.14 -11.73
N PRO A 4 11.67 -10.80 -11.15
CA PRO A 4 11.77 -10.13 -9.84
C PRO A 4 11.16 -8.71 -9.79
N SER A 5 10.71 -8.15 -10.91
CA SER A 5 10.13 -6.81 -11.01
C SER A 5 8.65 -6.71 -10.59
N ASP A 6 7.91 -7.83 -10.48
CA ASP A 6 6.50 -7.82 -10.05
C ASP A 6 6.33 -7.65 -8.53
N LEU A 7 7.42 -7.73 -7.76
CA LEU A 7 7.41 -7.51 -6.31
C LEU A 7 7.58 -6.03 -5.91
N SER A 8 7.74 -5.14 -6.89
CA SER A 8 8.09 -3.73 -6.65
C SER A 8 6.94 -2.74 -6.86
N MET A 9 5.81 -3.18 -7.44
CA MET A 9 4.65 -2.32 -7.61
C MET A 9 3.68 -2.43 -6.43
N PRO A 10 3.26 -1.32 -5.81
CA PRO A 10 2.21 -1.34 -4.80
C PRO A 10 0.94 -1.98 -5.36
N ARG A 11 0.34 -2.90 -4.59
CA ARG A 11 -0.90 -3.56 -4.96
C ARG A 11 -2.10 -2.82 -4.36
N ASP A 12 -3.19 -2.74 -5.13
CA ASP A 12 -4.42 -2.02 -4.73
C ASP A 12 -5.55 -2.97 -4.30
N ASP A 13 -5.40 -4.28 -4.54
CA ASP A 13 -6.36 -5.28 -4.06
C ASP A 13 -6.15 -5.53 -2.55
N PRO A 14 -7.20 -5.53 -1.72
CA PRO A 14 -7.09 -5.82 -0.29
C PRO A 14 -6.87 -7.32 -0.01
N GLY A 15 -6.26 -7.61 1.14
CA GLY A 15 -6.31 -8.96 1.72
C GLY A 15 -7.69 -9.27 2.31
N ILE A 16 -8.04 -10.55 2.41
CA ILE A 16 -9.29 -11.03 3.01
C ILE A 16 -8.99 -11.66 4.36
N ALA A 17 -9.72 -11.26 5.41
CA ALA A 17 -9.61 -11.85 6.74
C ALA A 17 -10.84 -12.70 7.08
N THR A 18 -10.64 -13.93 7.54
CA THR A 18 -11.71 -14.84 8.00
C THR A 18 -11.42 -15.34 9.42
N ALA A 19 -12.47 -15.71 10.16
CA ALA A 19 -12.36 -16.28 11.49
C ALA A 19 -12.69 -17.78 11.44
N GLU A 20 -11.74 -18.62 11.86
CA GLU A 20 -11.87 -20.07 11.83
C GLU A 20 -11.26 -20.71 13.08
N GLN A 21 -12.02 -21.55 13.78
CA GLN A 21 -11.55 -22.33 14.94
C GLN A 21 -10.84 -21.49 16.03
N GLY A 22 -11.28 -20.25 16.25
CA GLY A 22 -10.69 -19.34 17.26
C GLY A 22 -9.42 -18.62 16.79
N PHE A 23 -9.05 -18.77 15.53
CA PHE A 23 -7.97 -18.03 14.87
C PHE A 23 -8.53 -17.10 13.80
N VAL A 24 -7.68 -16.17 13.36
CA VAL A 24 -7.92 -15.32 12.20
C VAL A 24 -6.96 -15.75 11.10
N LEU A 25 -7.48 -16.00 9.90
CA LEU A 25 -6.68 -16.20 8.69
C LEU A 25 -6.73 -14.90 7.89
N LEU A 26 -5.55 -14.38 7.52
CA LEU A 26 -5.41 -13.26 6.60
C LEU A 26 -4.81 -13.79 5.29
N ASP A 27 -5.62 -13.82 4.24
CA ASP A 27 -5.21 -14.20 2.89
C ASP A 27 -4.87 -12.95 2.08
N GLY A 28 -3.59 -12.83 1.71
CA GLY A 28 -3.11 -11.84 0.78
C GLY A 28 -3.29 -12.25 -0.67
N PRO A 29 -3.42 -11.29 -1.61
CA PRO A 29 -3.32 -11.60 -3.04
C PRO A 29 -1.99 -12.34 -3.30
N ASN A 30 -2.06 -13.44 -4.06
CA ASN A 30 -0.99 -14.44 -4.29
C ASN A 30 -0.80 -15.52 -3.20
N GLY A 31 -1.75 -15.65 -2.25
CA GLY A 31 -1.81 -16.81 -1.36
C GLY A 31 -0.83 -16.76 -0.18
N ILE A 32 -0.38 -15.56 0.21
CA ILE A 32 0.27 -15.38 1.51
C ILE A 32 -0.82 -15.42 2.58
N ALA A 33 -1.03 -16.60 3.16
CA ALA A 33 -1.94 -16.81 4.28
C ALA A 33 -1.18 -16.66 5.60
N MET A 34 -1.65 -15.79 6.49
CA MET A 34 -1.13 -15.66 7.85
C MET A 34 -2.21 -16.06 8.86
N THR A 35 -1.91 -17.04 9.72
CA THR A 35 -2.77 -17.37 10.87
C THR A 35 -2.36 -16.54 12.08
N MET A 36 -3.33 -15.91 12.72
CA MET A 36 -3.14 -15.03 13.87
C MET A 36 -4.09 -15.41 14.99
N THR A 37 -3.70 -15.13 16.24
CA THR A 37 -4.66 -15.10 17.35
C THR A 37 -5.60 -13.90 17.17
N PRO A 38 -6.80 -13.92 17.77
CA PRO A 38 -7.74 -12.79 17.67
C PRO A 38 -7.13 -11.47 18.15
N HIS A 39 -6.35 -11.50 19.24
CA HIS A 39 -5.69 -10.31 19.76
C HIS A 39 -4.62 -9.78 18.81
N ALA A 40 -3.80 -10.66 18.23
CA ALA A 40 -2.77 -10.24 17.29
C ALA A 40 -3.41 -9.64 16.02
N ALA A 41 -4.49 -10.22 15.50
CA ALA A 41 -5.21 -9.69 14.36
C ALA A 41 -5.82 -8.30 14.62
N ASP A 42 -6.42 -8.08 15.80
CA ASP A 42 -6.98 -6.79 16.20
C ASP A 42 -5.91 -5.68 16.25
N VAL A 43 -4.76 -5.96 16.87
CA VAL A 43 -3.64 -5.02 16.94
C VAL A 43 -3.06 -4.75 15.53
N THR A 44 -2.85 -5.78 14.73
CA THR A 44 -2.34 -5.61 13.36
C THR A 44 -3.28 -4.80 12.48
N GLY A 45 -4.59 -5.03 12.55
CA GLY A 45 -5.59 -4.27 11.79
C GLY A 45 -5.53 -2.78 12.11
N ARG A 46 -5.42 -2.42 13.39
CA ARG A 46 -5.25 -1.02 13.83
C ARG A 46 -3.96 -0.40 13.29
N ASN A 47 -2.84 -1.12 13.41
CA ASN A 47 -1.55 -0.65 12.90
C ASN A 47 -1.59 -0.40 11.39
N LEU A 48 -2.28 -1.25 10.62
CA LEU A 48 -2.43 -1.08 9.17
C LEU A 48 -3.25 0.18 8.85
N ILE A 49 -4.33 0.44 9.58
CA ILE A 49 -5.17 1.64 9.40
C ILE A 49 -4.37 2.92 9.69
N GLU A 50 -3.56 2.92 10.75
CA GLU A 50 -2.68 4.04 11.11
C GLU A 50 -1.57 4.27 10.08
N ALA A 51 -0.93 3.20 9.64
CA ALA A 51 0.12 3.26 8.62
C ALA A 51 -0.43 3.80 7.29
N ALA A 52 -1.63 3.36 6.90
CA ALA A 52 -2.25 3.82 5.68
C ALA A 52 -2.61 5.31 5.76
N GLN A 53 -3.15 5.79 6.90
CA GLN A 53 -3.35 7.23 7.18
C GLN A 53 -2.09 8.05 7.00
N THR A 54 -1.00 7.57 7.58
CA THR A 54 0.30 8.19 7.43
C THR A 54 0.74 8.25 5.97
N ALA A 55 0.54 7.16 5.22
CA ALA A 55 0.90 7.09 3.80
C ALA A 55 0.05 8.02 2.91
N TRP A 56 -1.24 8.20 3.20
CA TRP A 56 -2.08 9.18 2.48
C TRP A 56 -1.58 10.61 2.70
N CYS A 57 -1.19 10.95 3.93
CA CYS A 57 -0.59 12.25 4.23
C CYS A 57 0.75 12.43 3.50
N GLN A 58 1.59 11.40 3.44
CA GLN A 58 2.87 11.45 2.72
C GLN A 58 2.68 11.68 1.22
N ARG A 59 1.73 10.97 0.57
CA ARG A 59 1.42 11.18 -0.85
C ARG A 59 0.85 12.57 -1.14
N GLY A 60 0.06 13.12 -0.22
CA GLY A 60 -0.47 14.48 -0.35
C GLY A 60 0.55 15.58 -0.03
N ASN A 61 1.68 15.23 0.59
CA ASN A 61 2.74 16.13 1.00
C ASN A 61 4.05 15.83 0.25
N ASP A 62 3.94 15.35 -0.99
CA ASP A 62 5.05 15.11 -1.90
C ASP A 62 5.30 16.39 -2.74
N PRO A 63 6.24 17.28 -2.33
CA PRO A 63 6.58 18.48 -3.10
C PRO A 63 7.26 18.18 -4.44
N ASP A 64 7.73 16.95 -4.68
CA ASP A 64 8.42 16.56 -5.91
C ASP A 64 7.45 16.26 -7.08
N LEU A 65 6.15 16.07 -6.79
CA LEU A 65 5.10 15.99 -7.82
C LEU A 65 4.71 17.36 -8.39
N GLU A 66 4.89 18.44 -7.61
CA GLU A 66 4.53 19.82 -8.03
C GLU A 66 5.67 20.52 -8.80
N GLY A 67 6.90 20.03 -8.68
CA GLY A 67 8.10 20.60 -9.32
C GLY A 67 8.38 20.18 -10.78
N LYS A 68 7.63 19.23 -11.37
CA LYS A 68 7.86 18.77 -12.76
C LYS A 68 6.93 19.39 -13.81
N ALA A 69 5.97 20.23 -13.43
CA ALA A 69 5.02 20.86 -14.35
C ALA A 69 5.31 22.34 -14.68
N ALA A 70 6.34 22.95 -14.10
CA ALA A 70 6.57 24.41 -14.17
C ALA A 70 7.95 24.84 -14.71
N ALA A 71 8.53 24.12 -15.66
CA ALA A 71 9.63 24.62 -16.50
C ALA A 71 9.41 24.12 -17.94
N GLU A 72 9.06 24.90 -18.96
CA GLU A 72 8.89 26.36 -19.15
C GLU A 72 7.88 26.58 -20.30
N PRO A 73 7.12 27.68 -20.32
CA PRO A 73 6.94 28.44 -21.58
C PRO A 73 7.24 29.94 -21.34
N PRO A 74 7.40 30.83 -22.36
CA PRO A 74 7.22 30.65 -23.81
C PRO A 74 8.31 31.30 -24.71
N GLY A 75 8.34 30.91 -25.99
CA GLY A 75 8.54 31.87 -27.10
C GLY A 75 9.93 32.02 -27.73
N GLY A 76 10.02 31.58 -29.00
CA GLY A 76 10.49 32.39 -30.14
C GLY A 76 11.99 32.65 -30.33
N ILE A 77 12.47 32.27 -31.53
CA ILE A 77 13.37 32.93 -32.52
C ILE A 77 14.10 31.79 -33.26
N ASP A 78 14.23 31.68 -34.58
CA ASP A 78 13.99 32.50 -35.78
C ASP A 78 13.73 31.52 -36.94
#